data_AF-A0A317XV28-F1
#
_entry.id   AF-A0A317XV28-F1
#
_cell.length_a   1.000
_cell.length_b   1.000
_cell.length_c   1.000
_cell.angle_alpha   90.00
_cell.angle_beta   90.00
_cell.angle_gamma   90.00
#
_symmetry.space_group_name_H-M   'P 1'
#
loop_
_entity.id
_entity.type
_entity.pdbx_description
1 polymer ?
#
loop_
_entity_poly.entity_id
_entity_poly.type
_entity_poly.pdbx_seq_one_letter_code
_entity_poly.pdbx_strand_id
1 'polypeptide(L)'
;MIIPVRCFSCGKVIGDKWNAYLALLLDGRTEGEALTELDLKRYCCRRMVLTHVDLIEKLLHYNSTCSSFRIRPHTFADHSLCNDGIADVVSRYPTPSHIHNEQFMSAEIKHSHRRHIIR
;
A
#
# COMPACT_ATOMS: atom_id res chain seq x y z
N MET A 1 5.18 -2.27 6.36
CA MET A 1 6.42 -2.64 7.07
C MET A 1 6.98 -3.86 6.37
N ILE A 2 8.30 -4.04 6.34
CA ILE A 2 8.99 -5.05 5.53
C ILE A 2 8.41 -6.47 5.69
N ILE A 3 8.43 -7.25 4.60
CA ILE A 3 7.90 -8.62 4.53
C ILE A 3 8.63 -9.53 5.53
N PRO A 4 7.95 -10.46 6.21
CA PRO A 4 8.60 -11.37 7.13
C PRO A 4 9.57 -12.31 6.38
N VAL A 5 10.76 -12.52 6.96
CA VAL A 5 11.79 -13.39 6.37
C VAL A 5 11.30 -14.83 6.18
N ARG A 6 10.52 -15.34 7.15
CA ARG A 6 9.91 -16.68 7.13
C ARG A 6 8.41 -16.59 7.41
N CYS A 7 7.65 -17.54 6.90
CA CYS A 7 6.24 -17.67 7.27
C CYS A 7 6.06 -18.07 8.73
N PHE A 8 5.13 -17.41 9.43
CA PHE A 8 4.82 -17.69 10.84
C PHE A 8 4.28 -19.11 11.10
N SER A 9 3.67 -19.75 10.12
CA SER A 9 3.11 -21.10 10.30
C SER A 9 3.99 -22.20 9.70
N CYS A 10 4.44 -22.03 8.45
CA CYS A 10 5.17 -23.07 7.71
C CYS A 10 6.69 -23.01 7.91
N GLY A 11 7.24 -21.88 8.38
CA GLY A 11 8.70 -21.68 8.49
C GLY A 11 9.46 -21.58 7.16
N LYS A 12 8.76 -21.71 6.02
CA LYS A 12 9.32 -21.53 4.66
C LYS A 12 9.84 -20.10 4.51
N VAL A 13 10.98 -19.94 3.83
CA VAL A 13 11.57 -18.64 3.51
C VAL A 13 10.70 -17.95 2.45
N ILE A 14 10.35 -16.68 2.73
CA ILE A 14 9.46 -15.85 1.89
C ILE A 14 10.14 -14.53 1.51
N GLY A 15 11.06 -14.02 2.33
CA GLY A 15 11.67 -12.70 2.11
C GLY A 15 12.36 -12.51 0.76
N ASP A 16 12.85 -13.59 0.16
CA ASP A 16 13.49 -13.64 -1.17
C ASP A 16 12.50 -13.50 -2.34
N LYS A 17 11.23 -13.82 -2.12
CA LYS A 17 10.24 -13.99 -3.20
C LYS A 17 9.45 -12.72 -3.52
N TRP A 18 9.51 -11.71 -2.66
CA TRP A 18 8.71 -10.48 -2.81
C TRP A 18 9.02 -9.74 -4.12
N ASN A 19 10.30 -9.54 -4.43
CA ASN A 19 10.70 -8.82 -5.63
C ASN A 19 10.31 -9.58 -6.91
N ALA A 20 10.44 -10.91 -6.90
CA ALA A 20 10.01 -11.77 -8.00
C ALA A 20 8.48 -11.73 -8.18
N TYR A 21 7.72 -11.67 -7.09
CA TYR A 21 6.26 -11.50 -7.13
C TYR A 21 5.86 -10.17 -7.79
N LEU A 22 6.51 -9.06 -7.42
CA LEU A 22 6.26 -7.76 -8.04
C LEU A 22 6.59 -7.75 -9.54
N ALA A 23 7.70 -8.37 -9.95
CA ALA A 23 8.07 -8.50 -11.36
C ALA A 23 6.97 -9.24 -12.17
N LEU A 24 6.46 -10.36 -11.64
CA LEU A 24 5.39 -11.13 -12.29
C LEU A 24 4.08 -10.34 -12.41
N LEU A 25 3.75 -9.51 -11.42
CA LEU A 25 2.57 -8.63 -11.49
C LEU A 25 2.75 -7.51 -12.53
N LEU A 26 3.96 -6.95 -12.65
CA LEU A 26 4.28 -5.96 -13.67
C LEU A 26 4.18 -6.54 -15.08
N ASP A 27 4.52 -7.82 -15.24
CA ASP A 27 4.35 -8.59 -16.48
C ASP A 27 2.87 -8.90 -16.80
N GLY A 28 1.94 -8.52 -15.92
CA GLY A 28 0.49 -8.68 -16.11
C GLY A 28 -0.04 -10.08 -15.75
N ARG A 29 0.70 -10.87 -14.97
CA ARG A 29 0.21 -12.15 -14.45
C ARG A 29 -0.84 -11.94 -13.36
N THR A 30 -1.75 -12.90 -13.24
CA THR A 30 -2.69 -12.91 -12.10
C THR A 30 -1.97 -13.28 -10.81
N GLU A 31 -2.42 -12.74 -9.69
CA GLU A 31 -1.82 -12.96 -8.36
C GLU A 31 -1.74 -14.46 -8.01
N GLY A 32 -2.75 -15.23 -8.40
CA GLY A 32 -2.82 -16.67 -8.15
C GLY A 32 -1.79 -17.49 -8.94
N GLU A 33 -1.54 -17.11 -10.20
CA GLU A 33 -0.53 -17.74 -11.06
C GLU A 33 0.88 -17.39 -10.57
N ALA A 34 1.13 -16.12 -10.27
CA ALA A 34 2.42 -15.65 -9.75
C ALA A 34 2.83 -16.37 -8.46
N LEU A 35 1.88 -16.58 -7.52
CA LEU A 35 2.15 -17.34 -6.29
C LEU A 35 2.43 -18.83 -6.55
N THR A 36 1.88 -19.39 -7.63
CA THR A 36 2.09 -20.79 -8.00
C THR A 36 3.46 -20.98 -8.65
N GLU A 37 3.88 -20.03 -9.48
CA GLU A 37 5.21 -19.98 -10.11
C GLU A 37 6.34 -19.85 -9.06
N LEU A 38 6.10 -19.08 -8.00
CA LEU A 38 7.02 -18.93 -6.86
C LEU A 38 7.03 -20.13 -5.88
N ASP A 39 6.38 -21.25 -6.24
CA ASP A 39 6.24 -22.47 -5.44
C ASP A 39 5.61 -22.22 -4.05
N LEU A 40 4.69 -21.26 -3.93
CA LEU A 40 3.91 -21.06 -2.70
C LEU A 40 2.61 -21.86 -2.80
N LYS A 41 2.66 -23.16 -2.50
CA LYS A 41 1.49 -24.05 -2.56
C LYS A 41 0.55 -23.93 -1.35
N ARG A 42 1.12 -23.76 -0.15
CA ARG A 42 0.33 -23.69 1.10
C ARG A 42 -0.29 -22.31 1.31
N TYR A 43 -1.55 -22.28 1.75
CA TYR A 43 -2.29 -21.04 2.03
C TYR A 43 -1.60 -20.14 3.08
N CYS A 44 -0.95 -20.72 4.08
CA CYS A 44 -0.26 -19.97 5.12
C CYS A 44 0.91 -19.14 4.58
N CYS A 45 1.67 -19.70 3.64
CA CYS A 45 2.77 -19.00 3.00
C CYS A 45 2.24 -17.98 1.96
N ARG A 46 1.12 -18.26 1.27
CA ARG A 46 0.44 -17.31 0.35
C ARG A 46 -0.09 -16.06 1.05
N ARG A 47 -0.70 -16.22 2.23
CA ARG A 47 -1.22 -15.10 3.05
C ARG A 47 -0.14 -14.05 3.30
N MET A 48 1.09 -14.47 3.61
CA MET A 48 2.18 -13.55 3.94
C MET A 48 2.52 -12.60 2.80
N VAL A 49 2.38 -13.05 1.54
CA VAL A 49 2.65 -12.23 0.34
C VAL A 49 1.43 -11.39 -0.02
N LEU A 50 0.23 -11.98 -0.01
CA LEU A 50 -1.01 -11.28 -0.39
C LEU A 50 -1.37 -10.12 0.54
N THR A 51 -1.14 -10.27 1.85
CA THR A 51 -1.49 -9.22 2.83
C THR A 51 -0.35 -8.26 3.15
N HIS A 52 0.80 -8.40 2.49
CA HIS A 52 1.94 -7.53 2.76
C HIS A 52 1.71 -6.14 2.16
N VAL A 53 1.94 -5.11 2.97
CA VAL A 53 1.93 -3.71 2.54
C VAL A 53 3.26 -3.09 2.89
N ASP A 54 4.03 -2.70 1.87
CA ASP A 54 5.36 -2.13 2.07
C ASP A 54 5.30 -0.64 2.41
N LEU A 55 5.08 -0.35 3.70
CA LEU A 55 5.09 1.01 4.23
C LEU A 55 6.49 1.62 4.40
N ILE A 56 7.60 0.89 4.11
CA ILE A 56 8.95 1.40 4.40
C ILE A 56 9.27 2.65 3.58
N GLU A 57 8.88 2.68 2.30
CA GLU A 57 9.12 3.80 1.38
C GLU A 57 8.49 5.10 1.90
N LYS A 58 7.32 4.98 2.54
CA LYS A 58 6.61 6.13 3.10
C LYS A 58 7.22 6.58 4.44
N LEU A 59 7.70 5.64 5.25
CA LEU A 59 8.29 5.93 6.56
C LEU A 59 9.70 6.52 6.46
N LEU A 60 10.49 6.17 5.44
CA LEU A 60 11.83 6.71 5.22
C LEU A 60 11.84 8.24 5.05
N HIS A 61 10.74 8.81 4.54
CA HIS A 61 10.60 10.25 4.38
C HIS A 61 10.28 11.00 5.69
N TYR A 62 9.93 10.30 6.77
CA TYR A 62 9.77 10.89 8.10
C TYR A 62 11.11 10.89 8.83
N ASN A 63 12.05 11.71 8.38
CA ASN A 63 13.28 11.95 9.13
C ASN A 63 12.95 12.76 10.40
N SER A 64 13.24 12.20 11.58
CA SER A 64 12.88 12.79 12.88
C SER A 64 13.77 13.98 13.27
N THR A 65 14.47 14.61 12.34
CA THR A 65 15.44 15.66 12.64
C THR A 65 14.78 17.03 12.81
N CYS A 66 14.19 17.21 14.00
CA CYS A 66 14.64 18.29 14.88
C CYS A 66 15.16 17.63 16.17
N SER A 67 16.40 17.17 16.15
CA SER A 67 17.11 16.68 17.32
C SER A 67 18.58 16.96 17.09
N SER A 68 18.98 18.16 17.47
CA SER A 68 20.36 18.51 17.78
C SER A 68 20.85 17.63 18.93
N PHE A 69 21.53 16.52 18.64
CA PHE A 69 22.62 16.07 19.51
C PHE A 69 23.91 16.12 18.71
N ARG A 70 24.57 17.26 18.84
CA ARG A 70 25.85 17.61 18.23
C ARG A 70 26.95 17.17 19.16
N ILE A 71 27.87 16.32 18.70
CA ILE A 71 29.30 16.57 18.88
C ILE A 71 30.02 16.25 17.57
N ARG A 72 29.98 17.18 16.60
CA ARG A 72 31.16 17.56 15.79
C ARG A 72 31.04 19.04 15.39
N PRO A 73 32.09 19.85 15.59
CA PRO A 73 32.14 21.21 15.11
C PRO A 73 32.69 21.26 13.67
N HIS A 74 32.37 22.37 12.98
CA HIS A 74 32.85 22.82 11.65
C HIS A 74 32.22 22.05 10.46
N THR A 75 31.34 22.59 9.60
CA THR A 75 31.23 23.96 9.06
C THR A 75 29.78 24.35 8.74
N PHE A 76 29.59 25.66 8.59
CA PHE A 76 28.38 26.47 8.50
C PHE A 76 28.00 26.69 7.02
N ALA A 77 27.07 25.90 6.47
CA ALA A 77 26.32 26.07 5.19
C ALA A 77 25.78 24.68 4.78
N ASP A 78 24.50 24.38 4.60
CA ASP A 78 23.31 25.19 4.52
C ASP A 78 22.15 24.49 5.23
N HIS A 79 21.47 25.30 6.04
CA HIS A 79 20.33 24.97 6.87
C HIS A 79 19.05 25.47 6.16
N SER A 80 18.87 25.13 4.88
CA SER A 80 17.83 25.75 4.04
C SER A 80 17.05 24.82 3.08
N LEU A 81 17.15 23.48 3.20
CA LEU A 81 16.24 22.56 2.47
C LEU A 81 15.75 21.40 3.34
N CYS A 82 15.42 21.66 4.60
CA CYS A 82 14.78 20.67 5.47
C CYS A 82 13.24 20.78 5.45
N ASN A 83 12.63 21.31 4.37
CA ASN A 83 11.16 21.41 4.31
C ASN A 83 10.50 21.48 2.92
N ASP A 84 11.00 20.76 1.90
CA ASP A 84 10.32 20.69 0.59
C ASP A 84 9.58 19.35 0.32
N GLY A 85 9.24 18.59 1.35
CA GLY A 85 8.66 17.25 1.18
C GLY A 85 7.19 17.05 1.59
N ILE A 86 6.49 18.05 2.13
CA ILE A 86 5.13 17.87 2.70
C ILE A 86 4.01 18.39 1.79
N ALA A 87 4.29 19.15 0.74
CA ALA A 87 3.24 19.72 -0.11
C ALA A 87 2.50 18.70 -1.00
N ASP A 88 3.11 17.56 -1.36
CA ASP A 88 2.56 16.70 -2.42
C ASP A 88 1.70 15.50 -1.98
N VAL A 89 1.70 15.12 -0.69
CA VAL A 89 0.95 13.93 -0.24
C VAL A 89 -0.47 14.25 0.22
N VAL A 90 -0.73 15.45 0.74
CA VAL A 90 -2.07 15.82 1.25
C VAL A 90 -3.04 16.19 0.12
N SER A 91 -2.56 16.56 -1.07
CA SER A 91 -3.43 16.93 -2.19
C SER A 91 -4.04 15.75 -2.96
N ARG A 92 -3.59 14.49 -2.75
CA ARG A 92 -4.08 13.32 -3.51
C ARG A 92 -4.91 12.31 -2.72
N TYR A 93 -5.08 12.51 -1.41
CA TYR A 93 -5.96 11.66 -0.60
C TYR A 93 -6.95 12.55 0.17
N PRO A 94 -8.18 12.75 -0.33
CA PRO A 94 -9.20 13.43 0.46
C PRO A 94 -9.53 12.56 1.70
N THR A 95 -9.28 13.10 2.89
CA THR A 95 -9.62 12.46 4.17
C THR A 95 -11.14 12.49 4.40
N PRO A 96 -11.78 11.37 4.77
CA PRO A 96 -13.24 11.24 4.82
C PRO A 96 -13.85 11.67 6.16
N SER A 97 -13.47 12.84 6.70
CA SER A 97 -13.90 13.23 8.06
C SER A 97 -14.55 14.61 8.21
N HIS A 98 -15.10 15.19 7.14
CA HIS A 98 -16.10 16.26 7.29
C HIS A 98 -17.34 15.94 6.45
N ILE A 99 -18.36 15.39 7.11
CA ILE A 99 -19.71 15.26 6.58
C ILE A 99 -20.31 16.66 6.55
N HIS A 100 -20.64 17.16 5.36
CA HIS A 100 -21.80 18.03 5.19
C HIS A 100 -22.67 17.49 4.06
N ASN A 101 -23.91 17.29 4.47
CA ASN A 101 -25.09 16.84 3.75
C ASN A 101 -25.35 17.74 2.52
N GLU A 102 -25.37 17.17 1.32
CA GLU A 102 -26.32 17.38 0.21
C GLU A 102 -25.91 16.44 -0.94
N GLN A 103 -26.87 15.87 -1.67
CA GLN A 103 -26.72 14.91 -2.78
C GLN A 103 -26.50 13.42 -2.42
N PHE A 104 -27.22 12.96 -1.39
CA PHE A 104 -27.85 11.64 -1.46
C PHE A 104 -29.33 11.81 -1.85
N MET A 105 -29.59 12.08 -3.13
CA MET A 105 -30.89 11.83 -3.71
C MET A 105 -30.72 11.48 -5.19
N SER A 106 -31.24 10.31 -5.57
CA SER A 106 -31.38 9.78 -6.94
C SER A 106 -30.33 8.77 -7.42
N ALA A 107 -30.20 7.60 -6.78
CA ALA A 107 -29.97 6.35 -7.52
C ALA A 107 -30.00 5.10 -6.62
N GLU A 108 -31.17 4.77 -6.06
CA GLU A 108 -31.45 3.36 -5.76
C GLU A 108 -32.94 3.08 -5.86
N ILE A 109 -33.26 1.94 -6.46
CA ILE A 109 -34.56 1.25 -6.44
C ILE A 109 -35.64 1.80 -7.40
N LYS A 110 -35.65 1.27 -8.64
CA LYS A 110 -36.86 0.67 -9.26
C LYS A 110 -36.48 -0.50 -10.18
N HIS A 111 -35.91 -1.57 -9.61
CA HIS A 111 -36.16 -2.90 -10.15
C HIS A 111 -37.51 -3.37 -9.58
N SER A 112 -38.62 -3.01 -10.24
CA SER A 112 -39.91 -3.72 -10.20
C SER A 112 -41.01 -2.85 -10.82
N HIS A 113 -41.16 -2.92 -12.14
CA HIS A 113 -42.45 -3.08 -12.82
C HIS A 113 -42.27 -2.99 -14.34
N ARG A 114 -42.25 -4.13 -15.03
CA ARG A 114 -43.24 -4.49 -16.06
C ARG A 114 -42.76 -5.72 -16.80
N ARG A 115 -43.48 -6.81 -16.51
CA ARG A 115 -43.87 -7.81 -17.49
C ARG A 115 -44.05 -7.17 -18.87
N HIS A 116 -43.16 -7.49 -19.80
CA HIS A 116 -43.46 -7.41 -21.22
C HIS A 116 -44.12 -8.73 -21.58
N ILE A 117 -45.45 -8.71 -21.60
CA ILE A 117 -46.26 -9.58 -22.45
C ILE A 117 -46.20 -8.94 -23.83
N ILE A 118 -45.41 -9.48 -24.76
CA ILE A 118 -45.69 -9.47 -26.21
C ILE A 118 -45.07 -10.73 -26.82
N ARG A 119 -45.96 -11.55 -27.39
CA ARG A 119 -45.77 -12.64 -28.37
C ARG A 119 -45.16 -13.95 -27.92
#